data_AF-A0A957IVR0-F1
#
_entry.id   AF-A0A957IVR0-F1
#
_cell.length_a   1.000
_cell.length_b   1.000
_cell.length_c   1.000
_cell.angle_alpha   90.00
_cell.angle_beta   90.00
_cell.angle_gamma   90.00
#
_symmetry.space_group_name_H-M   'P 1'
#
loop_
_entity.id
_entity.type
_entity.pdbx_description
1 polymer ?
#
loop_
_entity_poly.entity_id
_entity_poly.type
_entity_poly.pdbx_seq_one_letter_code
_entity_poly.pdbx_strand_id
1 'polypeptide(L)' 'LIFGYFGFLLLRGFFERSLGAILGSLLVGIAYGGILWGVLPLEAGISWQAHLFGFIGGCLAAYWLRKPVTSNQ' A
#
# COMPACT_ATOMS: atom_id res chain seq x y z
N LEU A 1 5.57 7.36 -6.80
CA LEU A 1 5.40 5.99 -7.37
C LEU A 1 5.62 4.90 -6.33
N ILE A 2 6.79 4.82 -5.68
CA ILE A 2 7.10 3.79 -4.66
C ILE A 2 6.09 3.76 -3.51
N PHE A 3 5.76 4.90 -2.90
CA PHE A 3 4.78 4.96 -1.80
C PHE A 3 3.40 4.45 -2.20
N GLY A 4 2.95 4.73 -3.43
CA GLY A 4 1.68 4.22 -3.93
C GLY A 4 1.71 2.73 -4.20
N TYR A 5 2.80 2.21 -4.75
CA TYR A 5 2.94 0.76 -4.90
C TYR A 5 3.00 0.04 -3.55
N PHE A 6 3.71 0.63 -2.58
CA PHE A 6 3.79 0.13 -1.21
C PHE A 6 2.42 0.11 -0.52
N GLY A 7 1.67 1.22 -0.55
CA GLY A 7 0.31 1.27 -0.01
C GLY A 7 -0.65 0.29 -0.68
N PHE A 8 -0.55 0.15 -2.01
CA PHE A 8 -1.32 -0.83 -2.77
C PHE A 8 -1.03 -2.27 -2.33
N LEU A 9 0.26 -2.65 -2.26
CA LEU A 9 0.66 -4.00 -1.88
C LEU A 9 0.32 -4.33 -0.43
N LEU A 10 0.44 -3.38 0.50
CA LEU A 10 0.04 -3.59 1.89
C LEU A 10 -1.46 -3.88 2.02
N LEU A 11 -2.32 -3.08 1.37
CA LEU A 11 -3.76 -3.27 1.45
C LEU A 11 -4.27 -4.42 0.58
N ARG A 12 -3.54 -4.83 -0.45
CA ARG A 12 -3.92 -5.95 -1.31
C ARG A 12 -4.04 -7.26 -0.54
N GLY A 13 -3.12 -7.55 0.39
CA GLY A 13 -3.21 -8.76 1.23
C GLY A 13 -4.47 -8.78 2.10
N PHE A 14 -4.92 -7.62 2.56
CA PHE A 14 -6.15 -7.48 3.33
C PHE A 14 -7.41 -7.76 2.49
N PHE A 15 -7.44 -7.30 1.24
CA PHE A 15 -8.61 -7.46 0.36
C PHE A 15 -8.66 -8.81 -0.38
N GLU A 16 -7.54 -9.31 -0.88
CA GLU A 16 -7.49 -10.53 -1.69
C GLU A 16 -7.60 -11.80 -0.83
N ARG A 17 -7.32 -11.73 0.48
CA ARG A 17 -7.48 -12.81 1.48
C ARG A 17 -6.85 -14.16 1.11
N SER A 18 -5.97 -14.20 0.11
CA SER A 18 -5.19 -15.38 -0.24
C SER A 18 -3.91 -15.41 0.59
N LEU A 19 -3.45 -16.61 0.97
CA LEU A 19 -2.21 -16.77 1.75
C LEU A 19 -1.02 -16.11 1.04
N GLY A 20 -0.94 -16.23 -0.28
CA GLY A 20 0.12 -15.59 -1.07
C GLY A 20 0.09 -14.06 -0.99
N ALA A 21 -1.10 -13.46 -1.06
CA ALA A 21 -1.22 -12.00 -0.94
C ALA A 21 -0.89 -11.52 0.47
N ILE A 22 -1.33 -12.24 1.52
CA ILE A 22 -1.04 -11.90 2.91
C ILE A 22 0.46 -12.00 3.20
N LEU A 23 1.11 -13.08 2.79
CA LEU A 23 2.55 -13.26 2.95
C LEU A 23 3.33 -12.21 2.16
N GLY A 24 2.88 -11.89 0.94
CA GLY A 24 3.46 -10.82 0.13
C GLY A 24 3.37 -9.46 0.82
N SER A 25 2.19 -9.08 1.31
CA SER A 25 2.00 -7.83 2.05
C SER A 25 2.83 -7.78 3.34
N LEU A 26 2.93 -8.89 4.07
CA LEU A 26 3.73 -8.98 5.29
C LEU A 26 5.23 -8.82 4.99
N LEU A 27 5.73 -9.55 3.98
CA LEU A 27 7.12 -9.46 3.54
C LEU A 27 7.49 -8.03 3.14
N VAL A 28 6.64 -7.40 2.33
CA VAL A 28 6.84 -6.01 1.90
C VAL A 28 6.77 -5.05 3.09
N GLY A 29 5.82 -5.24 4.00
CA GLY A 29 5.70 -4.42 5.20
C GLY A 29 6.91 -4.52 6.13
N ILE A 30 7.48 -5.71 6.32
CA ILE A 30 8.67 -5.91 7.15
C ILE A 30 9.92 -5.36 6.43
N ALA A 31 10.11 -5.70 5.15
CA ALA A 31 11.31 -5.33 4.41
C ALA A 31 11.38 -3.83 4.08
N TYR A 32 10.23 -3.20 3.82
CA TYR A 32 10.15 -1.80 3.36
C TYR A 32 9.37 -0.88 4.29
N GLY A 33 8.92 -1.34 5.46
CA GLY A 33 8.14 -0.50 6.41
C GLY A 33 8.85 0.79 6.83
N GLY A 34 10.19 0.77 6.86
CA GLY A 34 11.00 1.95 7.15
C GLY A 34 10.81 3.11 6.16
N ILE A 35 10.34 2.88 4.93
CA ILE A 35 10.12 3.97 3.97
C ILE A 35 9.01 4.93 4.43
N LEU A 36 8.11 4.49 5.32
CA LEU A 36 7.04 5.33 5.87
C LEU A 36 7.58 6.56 6.62
N TRP A 37 8.81 6.51 7.15
CA TRP A 37 9.48 7.68 7.72
C TRP A 37 9.67 8.81 6.70
N GLY A 38 9.77 8.49 5.41
CA GLY A 38 9.87 9.47 4.33
C GLY A 38 8.58 10.27 4.09
N VAL A 39 7.46 9.91 4.74
CA VAL A 39 6.23 10.72 4.74
C VAL A 39 6.37 11.92 5.67
N LEU A 40 7.32 11.88 6.61
CA LEU A 40 7.57 13.01 7.51
C LEU A 40 8.43 14.08 6.80
N PRO A 41 8.20 15.37 7.08
CA PRO A 41 8.97 16.48 6.52
C PRO A 41 10.33 16.65 7.24
N LEU A 42 11.16 15.60 7.24
CA LEU A 42 12.45 15.60 7.94
C LEU A 42 13.60 16.15 7.10
N GLU A 43 13.51 16.01 5.78
CA GLU A 43 14.57 16.36 4.84
C GLU A 43 14.12 17.49 3.91
N ALA A 44 14.91 18.55 3.83
CA ALA A 44 14.62 19.68 2.96
C ALA A 44 14.83 19.28 1.49
N GLY A 45 13.89 19.67 0.61
CA GLY A 45 13.94 19.35 -0.82
C GLY A 45 13.31 18.01 -1.19
N ILE A 46 12.86 17.21 -0.22
CA ILE A 46 12.06 15.99 -0.47
C ILE A 46 10.56 16.34 -0.36
N SER A 47 9.77 15.97 -1.38
CA SER A 47 8.31 16.17 -1.35
C SER A 47 7.62 15.09 -0.52
N TRP A 48 7.51 15.34 0.78
CA TRP A 48 6.76 14.50 1.70
C TRP A 48 5.27 14.41 1.33
N GLN A 49 4.69 15.47 0.72
CA GLN A 49 3.32 15.44 0.23
C GLN A 49 3.16 14.39 -0.88
N ALA A 50 4.11 14.33 -1.81
CA ALA A 50 4.09 13.32 -2.87
C ALA A 50 4.18 11.90 -2.31
N HIS A 51 4.91 11.69 -1.20
CA HIS A 51 4.95 10.42 -0.49
C HIS A 51 3.62 10.09 0.19
N LEU A 52 3.06 11.03 0.95
CA LEU A 52 1.77 10.88 1.64
C LEU A 52 0.63 10.57 0.65
N PHE A 53 0.43 11.43 -0.34
CA PHE A 53 -0.64 11.29 -1.33
C PHE A 53 -0.38 10.11 -2.27
N GLY A 54 0.89 9.79 -2.54
CA GLY A 54 1.26 8.55 -3.22
C GLY A 54 0.76 7.33 -2.46
N PHE A 55 1.07 7.23 -1.16
CA PHE A 55 0.64 6.14 -0.29
C PHE A 55 -0.89 6.02 -0.23
N ILE A 56 -1.58 7.14 0.03
CA ILE A 56 -3.05 7.19 0.06
C ILE A 56 -3.64 6.73 -1.27
N GLY A 57 -3.11 7.22 -2.40
CA GLY A 57 -3.55 6.81 -3.73
C GLY A 57 -3.39 5.31 -3.98
N GLY A 58 -2.28 4.73 -3.50
CA GLY A 58 -2.05 3.28 -3.51
C GLY A 58 -3.11 2.50 -2.73
N CYS A 59 -3.39 2.95 -1.52
CA CYS A 59 -4.42 2.37 -0.65
C CYS A 59 -5.81 2.42 -1.28
N LEU A 60 -6.17 3.57 -1.87
CA LEU A 60 -7.43 3.75 -2.60
C LEU A 60 -7.51 2.85 -3.83
N ALA A 61 -6.42 2.72 -4.58
CA ALA A 61 -6.36 1.81 -5.73
C ALA A 61 -6.58 0.35 -5.31
N ALA A 62 -5.96 -0.10 -4.21
CA ALA A 62 -6.18 -1.45 -3.67
C ALA A 62 -7.63 -1.66 -3.24
N TYR A 63 -8.25 -0.63 -2.64
CA TYR A 63 -9.66 -0.66 -2.29
C TYR A 63 -10.55 -0.78 -3.53
N TRP A 64 -10.37 0.05 -4.56
CA TRP A 64 -11.23 0.03 -5.76
C TRP A 64 -11.04 -1.21 -6.62
N LEU A 65 -9.82 -1.74 -6.73
CA LEU A 65 -9.51 -2.92 -7.54
C LEU A 65 -9.79 -4.23 -6.81
N ARG A 66 -10.30 -4.20 -5.58
CA ARG A 66 -10.70 -5.42 -4.88
C ARG A 66 -11.81 -6.12 -5.67
N LYS A 67 -11.67 -7.43 -5.88
CA LYS A 67 -12.74 -8.23 -6.48
C LYS A 67 -13.94 -8.25 -5.53
N PRO A 68 -15.17 -7.96 -5.99
CA PRO A 68 -16.37 -8.20 -5.21
C PRO A 68 -16.42 -9.70 -4.86
N VAL A 69 -16.80 -10.03 -3.63
CA VAL A 69 -17.19 -11.40 -3.31
C VAL A 69 -18.42 -11.68 -4.17
N THR A 70 -18.27 -12.51 -5.20
CA THR A 70 -19.39 -12.97 -6.01
C THR A 70 -20.32 -13.76 -5.10
N SER A 71 -21.42 -13.14 -4.65
CA SER A 71 -22.54 -13.91 -4.13
C SER A 71 -23.18 -14.59 -5.31
N ASN A 72 -22.98 -15.90 -5.41
CA ASN A 72 -23.64 -16.76 -6.39
C ASN A 72 -25.17 -16.57 -6.21
N GLN A 73 -25.82 -15.95 -7.20
CA GLN A 73 -27.25 -16.11 -7.45
C GLN A 73 -27.37 -17.30 -8.40
#